data_AF-A0A9P0CY31-F1
#
_entry.id   AF-A0A9P0CY31-F1
#
_cell.length_a   1.000
_cell.length_b   1.000
_cell.length_c   1.000
_cell.angle_alpha   90.00
_cell.angle_beta   90.00
_cell.angle_gamma   90.00
#
_symmetry.space_group_name_H-M   'P 1'
#
loop_
_entity.id
_entity.type
_entity.pdbx_description
1 polymer ?
#
loop_
_entity_poly.entity_id
_entity_poly.type
_entity_poly.pdbx_seq_one_letter_code
_entity_poly.pdbx_strand_id
1 'polypeptide(L)' 'MYLELLENAIYPALLELIKNDDQYMANNLIFQQDGAPSHFALTVHQYLDQTFSGQWIGRRESIEWPPRSSDLTLSDF' A
#
# COMPACT_ATOMS: atom_id res chain seq x y z
N MET A 1 10.85 -8.16 -8.56
CA MET A 1 10.18 -9.02 -7.54
C MET A 1 9.52 -8.11 -6.50
N TYR A 2 8.18 -8.05 -6.47
CA TYR A 2 7.32 -7.12 -5.70
C TYR A 2 7.52 -5.60 -5.86
N LEU A 3 8.69 -5.03 -5.56
CA LEU A 3 8.90 -3.58 -5.74
C LEU A 3 8.64 -3.15 -7.19
N GLU A 4 9.20 -3.90 -8.15
CA GLU A 4 8.94 -3.69 -9.57
C GLU A 4 7.46 -3.83 -9.95
N LEU A 5 6.68 -4.66 -9.22
CA LEU A 5 5.24 -4.79 -9.45
C LEU A 5 4.51 -3.53 -8.93
N LEU A 6 4.90 -3.03 -7.76
CA LEU A 6 4.37 -1.79 -7.20
C LEU A 6 4.66 -0.59 -8.11
N GLU A 7 5.90 -0.47 -8.58
CA GLU A 7 6.37 0.61 -9.43
C GLU A 7 5.75 0.57 -10.83
N ASN A 8 5.74 -0.60 -11.48
CA ASN A 8 5.40 -0.68 -12.90
C ASN A 8 3.94 -1.05 -13.18
N ALA A 9 3.20 -1.55 -12.19
CA ALA A 9 1.80 -1.97 -12.37
C ALA A 9 0.85 -1.28 -11.41
N ILE A 10 1.09 -1.38 -10.10
CA ILE A 10 0.11 -0.93 -9.10
C ILE A 10 0.02 0.60 -9.04
N TYR A 11 1.15 1.30 -8.95
CA TYR A 11 1.15 2.75 -8.85
C TYR A 11 0.57 3.45 -10.10
N PRO A 12 0.93 3.06 -11.34
CA PRO A 12 0.30 3.61 -12.54
C PRO A 12 -1.22 3.37 -12.60
N ALA A 13 -1.67 2.14 -12.28
CA ALA A 13 -3.10 1.81 -12.27
C ALA A 13 -3.88 2.64 -11.24
N LEU A 14 -3.30 2.84 -10.05
CA LEU A 14 -3.88 3.64 -8.99
C LEU A 14 -3.97 5.12 -9.38
N LEU A 15 -2.95 5.66 -10.07
CA LEU A 15 -3.01 7.01 -10.63
C LEU A 15 -4.10 7.15 -11.71
N GLU A 16 -4.28 6.15 -12.56
CA GLU A 16 -5.38 6.17 -13.55
C GLU A 16 -6.75 6.15 -12.88
N LEU A 17 -6.93 5.33 -11.84
CA LEU A 17 -8.18 5.29 -11.08
C LEU A 17 -8.51 6.64 -10.44
N ILE A 18 -7.53 7.28 -9.78
CA ILE A 18 -7.69 8.62 -9.18
C ILE A 18 -8.01 9.67 -10.24
N LYS A 19 -7.32 9.64 -11.38
CA LYS A 19 -7.55 10.61 -12.46
C LYS A 19 -8.92 10.47 -13.13
N ASN A 20 -9.46 9.25 -13.15
CA ASN A 20 -10.71 8.94 -13.83
C ASN A 20 -11.94 9.13 -12.93
N ASP A 21 -11.76 9.35 -11.63
CA ASP A 21 -12.85 9.48 -10.67
C ASP A 21 -12.53 10.56 -9.62
N ASP A 22 -13.18 11.72 -9.77
CA ASP A 22 -13.07 12.89 -8.90
C ASP A 22 -13.42 12.60 -7.42
N GLN A 23 -14.02 11.45 -7.11
CA GLN A 23 -14.29 11.04 -5.72
C GLN A 23 -13.02 10.68 -4.95
N TYR A 24 -11.98 10.19 -5.63
CA TYR A 24 -10.71 9.84 -4.99
C TYR A 24 -9.79 11.06 -4.99
N MET A 25 -10.06 12.02 -4.12
CA MET A 25 -9.09 13.08 -3.84
C MET A 25 -7.82 12.44 -3.28
N ALA A 26 -6.66 12.75 -3.86
CA ALA A 26 -5.37 12.16 -3.48
C ALA A 26 -5.08 12.22 -1.95
N ASN A 27 -5.67 13.20 -1.25
CA ASN A 27 -5.50 13.38 0.19
C ASN A 27 -6.28 12.37 1.06
N ASN A 28 -7.22 11.61 0.49
CA ASN A 28 -8.08 10.66 1.21
C ASN A 28 -7.75 9.19 0.90
N LEU A 29 -6.69 8.94 0.13
CA LEU A 29 -6.31 7.58 -0.24
C LEU A 29 -5.28 7.03 0.75
N ILE A 30 -5.52 5.83 1.26
CA ILE A 30 -4.56 5.08 2.08
C ILE A 30 -4.24 3.76 1.38
N PHE A 31 -2.97 3.52 1.09
CA PHE A 31 -2.51 2.26 0.50
C PHE A 31 -2.31 1.19 1.60
N GLN A 32 -2.94 0.03 1.49
CA GLN A 32 -2.79 -1.05 2.47
C GLN A 32 -2.17 -2.29 1.82
N GLN A 33 -1.17 -2.89 2.47
CA GLN A 33 -0.55 -4.15 2.05
C GLN A 33 -0.47 -5.16 3.20
N ASP A 34 -0.61 -6.45 2.89
CA ASP A 34 -0.42 -7.51 3.86
C ASP A 34 1.09 -7.70 4.12
N GLY A 35 1.46 -7.85 5.39
CA GLY A 35 2.86 -7.91 5.79
C GLY A 35 3.54 -9.24 5.47
N ALA A 36 3.31 -9.83 4.30
CA ALA A 36 3.91 -11.10 3.93
C ALA A 36 5.45 -10.97 3.86
N PRO A 37 6.21 -12.02 4.21
CA PRO A 37 7.67 -11.93 4.36
C PRO A 37 8.42 -11.45 3.11
N SER A 38 7.86 -11.65 1.91
CA SER A 38 8.41 -11.15 0.64
C SER A 38 8.31 -9.63 0.46
N HIS A 39 7.46 -8.97 1.25
CA HIS A 39 7.20 -7.52 1.19
C HIS A 39 8.01 -6.74 2.24
N PHE A 40 8.73 -7.45 3.11
CA PHE A 40 9.53 -6.89 4.21
C PHE A 40 10.88 -6.29 3.81
N ALA A 41 11.12 -6.10 2.51
CA ALA A 41 12.33 -5.45 2.05
C ALA A 41 12.29 -3.96 2.42
N LEU A 42 13.36 -3.46 3.04
CA LEU A 42 13.51 -2.03 3.37
C LEU A 42 13.26 -1.12 2.16
N THR A 43 13.64 -1.59 0.97
CA THR A 43 13.42 -0.86 -0.29
C THR A 43 11.93 -0.66 -0.60
N VAL A 44 11.08 -1.63 -0.26
CA VAL A 44 9.62 -1.52 -0.45
C VAL A 44 9.04 -0.50 0.53
N HIS A 45 9.46 -0.52 1.79
CA HIS A 45 9.01 0.48 2.78
C HIS A 45 9.42 1.90 2.36
N GLN A 46 10.70 2.10 1.99
CA GLN A 46 11.21 3.39 1.53
C GLN A 46 10.47 3.90 0.29
N TYR A 47 10.16 3.01 -0.64
CA TYR A 47 9.38 3.35 -1.82
C TYR A 47 7.97 3.80 -1.44
N LEU A 48 7.28 3.08 -0.55
CA LEU A 48 5.92 3.42 -0.14
C LEU A 48 5.86 4.73 0.65
N ASP A 49 6.82 4.98 1.55
CA ASP A 49 6.91 6.26 2.28
C ASP A 49 7.06 7.45 1.33
N GLN A 50 7.94 7.32 0.33
CA GLN A 50 8.17 8.37 -0.67
C GLN A 50 6.97 8.56 -1.60
N THR A 51 6.34 7.46 -2.01
CA THR A 51 5.30 7.48 -3.05
C THR A 51 3.94 7.89 -2.49
N PHE A 52 3.60 7.41 -1.29
CA PHE A 52 2.33 7.66 -0.63
C PHE A 52 2.42 8.72 0.47
N SER A 53 3.58 9.39 0.63
CA SER A 53 3.78 10.47 1.62
C SER A 53 3.34 10.09 3.04
N GLY A 54 3.56 8.83 3.43
CA GLY A 54 3.12 8.29 4.73
C GLY A 54 1.64 7.91 4.82
N GLN A 55 0.88 8.00 3.72
CA GLN A 55 -0.51 7.53 3.62
C GLN A 55 -0.57 6.06 3.20
N TRP A 56 0.16 5.19 3.92
CA TRP A 56 0.09 3.75 3.70
C TRP A 56 0.13 2.98 5.03
N ILE A 57 -0.37 1.75 5.00
CA ILE A 57 -0.55 0.88 6.15
C ILE A 57 0.06 -0.50 5.82
N GLY A 58 0.93 -0.99 6.70
CA GLY A 58 1.53 -2.32 6.59
C GLY A 58 2.15 -2.79 7.91
N ARG A 59 2.81 -3.95 7.89
CA ARG A 59 3.35 -4.58 9.11
C ARG A 59 4.67 -3.92 9.53
N ARG A 60 4.74 -3.43 10.78
CA ARG A 60 5.84 -2.67 11.42
C ARG A 60 5.96 -1.16 11.10
N GLU A 61 4.86 -0.49 10.77
CA GLU A 61 4.78 0.98 10.67
C GLU A 61 3.94 1.59 11.81
N SER A 62 3.79 2.93 11.85
CA SER A 62 3.13 3.77 12.88
C SER A 62 1.80 3.26 13.47
N ILE A 63 1.09 2.38 12.77
CA ILE A 63 -0.09 1.66 13.25
C ILE A 63 0.24 0.17 13.19
N GLU A 64 0.64 -0.41 14.32
CA GLU A 64 0.94 -1.84 14.41
C GLU A 64 -0.33 -2.67 14.18
N TRP A 65 -0.28 -3.54 13.18
CA TRP A 65 -1.30 -4.58 13.00
C TRP A 65 -1.17 -5.65 14.08
N PRO A 66 -2.29 -6.03 14.74
CA PRO A 66 -2.26 -7.14 15.67
C PRO A 66 -1.86 -8.44 14.97
N PRO A 67 -1.09 -9.32 15.65
CA PRO A 67 -0.75 -10.63 15.10
C PRO A 67 -2.03 -11.46 14.93
N ARG A 68 -2.34 -11.84 13.67
CA ARG A 68 -3.50 -12.63 13.21
C ARG A 68 -4.82 -11.86 13.00
N SER A 69 -4.79 -10.79 12.21
CA SER A 69 -6.01 -10.14 11.69
C SER A 69 -6.28 -10.47 10.22
N SER A 70 -6.53 -11.75 9.91
CA SER A 70 -7.14 -12.10 8.61
C SER A 70 -8.56 -11.51 8.43
N ASP A 71 -9.19 -11.04 9.52
CA ASP A 71 -10.52 -10.43 9.48
C ASP A 71 -10.54 -8.93 9.10
N LEU A 72 -9.38 -8.28 8.97
CA LEU A 72 -9.27 -6.83 8.71
C LEU A 72 -8.47 -6.49 7.45
N THR A 73 -7.96 -7.50 6.74
CA THR A 73 -7.52 -7.33 5.36
C THR A 73 -8.77 -7.48 4.49
N LEU A 74 -9.32 -6.37 3.99
CA LEU A 74 -10.43 -6.43 3.02
C LEU A 74 -10.02 -7.09 1.69
N SER A 75 -8.73 -7.44 1.53
CA SER A 75 -8.11 -7.98 0.32
C SER A 75 -7.75 -9.47 0.42
N ASP A 76 -8.41 -10.23 1.30
CA ASP A 76 -8.30 -11.70 1.36
C ASP A 76 -9.50 -12.43 0.67
N PHE A 77 -10.34 -11.72 -0.10
CA PHE A 77 -11.46 -12.29 -0.88
C PHE A 77 -11.37 -12.01 -2.39
#